data_AF-A0A6L9K9Z0-F1
#
_entry.id   AF-A0A6L9K9Z0-F1
#
_cell.length_a   1.000
_cell.length_b   1.000
_cell.length_c   1.000
_cell.angle_alpha   90.00
_cell.angle_beta   90.00
_cell.angle_gamma   90.00
#
_symmetry.space_group_name_H-M   'P 1'
#
loop_
_entity.id
_entity.type
_entity.pdbx_description
1 polymer ?
#
loop_
_entity_poly.entity_id
_entity_poly.type
_entity_poly.pdbx_seq_one_letter_code
_entity_poly.pdbx_strand_id
1 'polypeptide(L)'
;LFRSIGVSYNSVEEAGVMCPVITMNFKFIKTIRYDELLTVKTRLKAMKGVRMWFTYHLYNEQNQLINEAETEIAFVGRDNWKPCSAPDFLMKAIESYKTSQTE
;
A
#
# COMPACT_ATOMS: atom_id res chain seq x y z
N LEU A 1 2.31 4.38 3.24
CA LEU A 1 3.50 3.54 3.54
C LEU A 1 4.80 4.15 3.00
N PHE A 2 5.06 4.24 1.68
CA PHE A 2 6.41 4.59 1.18
C PHE A 2 7.04 5.81 1.87
N ARG A 3 6.32 6.93 1.94
CA ARG A 3 6.78 8.14 2.65
C ARG A 3 7.05 7.92 4.14
N SER A 4 6.24 7.09 4.81
CA SER A 4 6.41 6.80 6.24
C SER A 4 7.61 5.90 6.53
N ILE A 5 8.15 5.22 5.51
CA ILE A 5 9.39 4.42 5.60
C ILE A 5 10.58 5.11 4.94
N GLY A 6 10.48 6.43 4.68
CA GLY A 6 11.56 7.21 4.10
C GLY A 6 11.80 6.99 2.60
N VAL A 7 10.89 6.32 1.90
CA VAL A 7 10.99 6.06 0.45
C VAL A 7 10.05 6.98 -0.32
N SER A 8 10.59 7.79 -1.22
CA SER A 8 9.75 8.53 -2.17
C SER A 8 9.28 7.59 -3.27
N TYR A 9 8.05 7.76 -3.75
CA TYR A 9 7.59 6.98 -4.89
C TYR A 9 8.38 7.34 -6.17
N ASN A 10 8.77 8.61 -6.33
CA ASN A 10 9.61 9.07 -7.43
C ASN A 10 10.94 8.29 -7.53
N SER A 11 11.61 8.02 -6.40
CA SER A 11 12.84 7.21 -6.41
C SER A 11 12.62 5.77 -6.88
N VAL A 12 11.41 5.21 -6.75
CA VAL A 12 11.06 3.89 -7.30
C VAL A 12 10.94 3.96 -8.83
N GLU A 13 10.30 5.02 -9.34
CA GLU A 13 10.16 5.23 -10.79
C GLU A 13 11.50 5.58 -11.46
N GLU A 14 12.37 6.33 -10.79
CA GLU A 14 13.75 6.62 -11.23
C GLU A 14 14.61 5.36 -11.26
N ALA A 15 14.34 4.38 -10.39
CA ALA A 15 14.95 3.05 -10.42
C ALA A 15 14.38 2.14 -11.54
N GLY A 16 13.53 2.68 -12.42
CA GLY A 16 12.98 1.95 -13.57
C GLY A 16 11.84 1.00 -13.22
N VAL A 17 11.23 1.13 -12.03
CA VAL A 17 10.14 0.27 -11.57
C VAL A 17 8.85 1.06 -11.41
N MET A 18 7.75 0.52 -11.94
CA MET A 18 6.40 1.03 -11.79
C MET A 18 5.58 0.08 -10.90
N CYS A 19 4.57 0.63 -10.22
CA CYS A 19 3.76 -0.10 -9.25
C CYS A 19 2.25 -0.04 -9.61
N PRO A 20 1.80 -0.63 -10.73
CA PRO A 20 0.38 -0.68 -11.05
C PRO A 20 -0.43 -1.48 -10.04
N VAL A 21 -1.62 -0.97 -9.72
CA VAL A 21 -2.64 -1.71 -8.98
C VAL A 21 -3.29 -2.70 -9.94
N ILE A 22 -3.24 -4.00 -9.60
CA ILE A 22 -3.77 -5.08 -10.43
C ILE A 22 -5.06 -5.69 -9.86
N THR A 23 -5.31 -5.49 -8.56
CA THR A 23 -6.56 -5.92 -7.90
C THR A 23 -6.97 -4.86 -6.89
N MET A 24 -8.27 -4.57 -6.80
CA MET A 24 -8.87 -3.79 -5.71
C MET A 24 -10.15 -4.48 -5.24
N ASN A 25 -10.30 -4.65 -3.93
CA ASN A 25 -11.50 -5.20 -3.32
C ASN A 25 -12.00 -4.23 -2.25
N PHE A 26 -13.30 -3.98 -2.22
CA PHE A 26 -13.95 -3.11 -1.25
C PHE A 26 -15.17 -3.79 -0.65
N LYS A 27 -15.34 -3.64 0.65
CA LYS A 27 -16.52 -4.05 1.40
C LYS A 27 -17.05 -2.86 2.17
N PHE A 28 -18.19 -2.34 1.72
CA PHE A 28 -18.89 -1.23 2.35
C PHE A 28 -19.80 -1.78 3.45
N ILE A 29 -19.48 -1.44 4.70
CA ILE A 29 -20.15 -1.97 5.89
C ILE A 29 -21.24 -1.01 6.36
N LYS A 30 -20.98 0.30 6.27
CA LYS A 30 -21.91 1.36 6.68
C LYS A 30 -21.92 2.48 5.64
N THR A 31 -23.07 3.15 5.53
CA THR A 31 -23.19 4.39 4.78
C THR A 31 -22.55 5.54 5.56
N ILE A 32 -22.16 6.59 4.85
CA ILE A 32 -21.63 7.83 5.41
C ILE A 32 -22.45 9.01 4.87
N ARG A 33 -22.47 10.11 5.59
CA ARG A 33 -23.03 11.37 5.08
C ARG A 33 -22.01 12.13 4.26
N TYR A 34 -22.52 13.03 3.44
CA TYR A 34 -21.72 14.05 2.77
C TYR A 34 -20.99 14.92 3.81
N ASP A 35 -19.75 15.30 3.53
CA ASP A 35 -18.82 16.06 4.40
C ASP A 35 -18.33 15.39 5.70
N GLU A 36 -18.59 14.10 5.93
CA GLU A 36 -17.96 13.38 7.05
C GLU A 36 -16.45 13.20 6.85
N LEU A 37 -15.66 13.51 7.88
CA LEU A 37 -14.22 13.26 7.89
C LEU A 37 -13.93 11.77 8.11
N LEU A 38 -13.15 11.19 7.21
CA LEU A 38 -12.75 9.79 7.28
C LEU A 38 -11.29 9.64 7.66
N THR A 39 -11.02 8.69 8.56
CA THR A 39 -9.66 8.23 8.86
C THR A 39 -9.38 6.94 8.11
N VAL A 40 -8.38 6.96 7.23
CA VAL A 40 -7.93 5.77 6.50
C VAL A 40 -6.69 5.19 7.18
N LYS A 41 -6.81 3.99 7.76
CA LYS A 41 -5.67 3.23 8.27
C LYS A 41 -5.21 2.25 7.19
N THR A 42 -3.94 2.36 6.80
CA THR A 42 -3.34 1.50 5.78
C THR A 42 -2.28 0.60 6.40
N ARG A 43 -2.20 -0.66 5.96
CA ARG A 43 -1.20 -1.61 6.42
C ARG A 43 -0.66 -2.42 5.25
N LEU A 44 0.66 -2.65 5.27
CA LEU A 44 1.28 -3.65 4.41
C LEU A 44 0.88 -5.03 4.90
N LYS A 45 0.04 -5.75 4.14
CA LYS A 45 -0.42 -7.10 4.49
C LYS A 45 0.66 -8.13 4.20
N ALA A 46 1.20 -8.10 2.99
CA ALA A 46 2.20 -9.05 2.54
C ALA A 46 2.99 -8.50 1.35
N MET A 47 4.15 -9.10 1.12
CA MET A 47 4.93 -8.93 -0.10
C MET A 47 5.49 -10.29 -0.46
N LYS A 48 5.27 -10.74 -1.70
CA LYS A 48 5.64 -12.08 -2.18
C LYS A 48 6.02 -12.01 -3.65
N GLY A 49 7.26 -12.35 -3.96
CA GLY A 49 7.81 -12.21 -5.31
C GLY A 49 7.68 -10.77 -5.80
N VAL A 50 7.11 -10.61 -7.00
CA VAL A 50 6.91 -9.31 -7.68
C VAL A 50 5.61 -8.61 -7.31
N ARG A 51 4.99 -8.97 -6.18
CA ARG A 51 3.67 -8.47 -5.76
C ARG A 51 3.64 -8.01 -4.31
N MET A 52 2.78 -7.04 -4.04
CA MET A 52 2.60 -6.41 -2.74
C MET A 52 1.12 -6.19 -2.46
N TRP A 53 0.69 -6.49 -1.24
CA TRP A 53 -0.71 -6.38 -0.81
C TRP A 53 -0.84 -5.37 0.32
N PHE A 54 -1.85 -4.50 0.21
CA PHE A 54 -2.25 -3.56 1.24
C PHE A 54 -3.65 -3.86 1.74
N THR A 55 -3.87 -3.63 3.02
CA THR A 55 -5.20 -3.56 3.63
C THR A 55 -5.49 -2.14 4.08
N TYR A 56 -6.78 -1.80 4.04
CA TYR A 56 -7.31 -0.51 4.39
C TYR A 56 -8.50 -0.69 5.30
N HIS A 57 -8.52 0.04 6.42
CA HIS A 57 -9.69 0.19 7.26
C HIS A 57 -10.04 1.67 7.34
N LEU A 58 -11.27 1.99 6.95
CA LEU A 58 -11.78 3.36 6.98
C LEU A 58 -12.72 3.51 8.17
N TYR A 59 -12.51 4.59 8.92
CA TYR A 59 -13.29 4.94 10.10
C TYR A 59 -13.92 6.31 9.92
N ASN A 60 -15.15 6.49 10.41
CA ASN A 60 -15.77 7.81 10.51
C ASN A 60 -15.32 8.56 11.78
N GLU A 61 -15.86 9.75 12.01
CA GLU A 61 -15.52 10.60 13.16
C GLU A 61 -15.87 9.96 14.51
N GLN A 62 -16.87 9.07 14.56
CA GLN A 62 -17.20 8.30 15.75
C GLN A 62 -16.34 7.03 15.90
N ASN A 63 -15.24 6.94 15.14
CA ASN A 63 -14.29 5.84 15.12
C ASN A 63 -14.94 4.47 14.81
N GLN A 64 -16.04 4.47 14.06
CA GLN A 64 -16.71 3.25 13.60
C GLN A 64 -16.11 2.79 12.29
N LEU A 65 -15.83 1.49 12.16
CA LEU A 65 -15.41 0.90 10.89
C LEU A 65 -16.55 0.97 9.87
N ILE A 66 -16.30 1.64 8.75
CA ILE A 66 -17.29 1.85 7.69
C ILE A 66 -16.98 1.09 6.41
N ASN A 67 -15.70 0.79 6.16
CA ASN A 67 -15.23 0.11 4.96
C ASN A 67 -13.94 -0.65 5.24
N GLU A 68 -13.87 -1.85 4.67
CA GLU A 68 -12.67 -2.66 4.56
C GLU A 68 -12.29 -2.72 3.09
N ALA A 69 -11.01 -2.52 2.79
CA ALA A 69 -10.51 -2.68 1.43
C ALA A 69 -9.15 -3.36 1.39
N GLU A 70 -8.85 -3.94 0.24
CA GLU A 70 -7.55 -4.50 -0.07
C GLU A 70 -7.13 -4.12 -1.49
N THR A 71 -5.84 -3.89 -1.70
CA THR A 71 -5.26 -3.71 -3.03
C THR A 71 -4.07 -4.63 -3.22
N GLU A 72 -3.93 -5.15 -4.43
CA GLU A 72 -2.74 -5.85 -4.89
C GLU A 72 -2.03 -5.01 -5.93
N ILE A 73 -0.71 -4.87 -5.77
CA ILE A 73 0.18 -4.11 -6.63
C ILE A 73 1.24 -5.05 -7.17
N ALA A 74 1.54 -4.93 -8.46
CA ALA A 74 2.66 -5.62 -9.08
C ALA A 74 3.83 -4.64 -9.29
N PHE A 75 5.06 -5.13 -9.20
CA PHE A 75 6.25 -4.40 -9.66
C PHE A 75 6.49 -4.75 -11.13
N VAL A 76 6.58 -3.73 -11.98
CA VAL A 76 6.83 -3.91 -13.42
C VAL A 76 7.93 -2.98 -13.92
N GLY A 77 8.68 -3.41 -14.92
CA GLY A 77 9.69 -2.57 -15.55
C GLY A 77 9.03 -1.39 -16.27
N ARG A 78 9.57 -0.18 -16.08
CA ARG A 78 9.04 1.07 -16.64
C ARG A 78 8.92 1.03 -18.16
N ASP A 79 9.89 0.41 -18.85
CA ASP A 79 9.97 0.45 -20.31
C ASP A 79 9.13 -0.63 -21.00
N ASN A 80 8.91 -1.78 -20.34
CA ASN A 80 8.35 -2.97 -20.97
C ASN A 80 7.10 -3.53 -20.27
N TRP A 81 6.70 -2.97 -19.13
CA TRP A 81 5.57 -3.42 -18.31
C TRP A 81 5.61 -4.90 -17.89
N LYS A 82 6.78 -5.55 -18.02
CA LYS A 82 6.96 -6.94 -17.59
C LYS A 82 7.20 -6.98 -16.08
N PRO A 83 6.70 -8.01 -15.38
CA PRO A 83 6.95 -8.17 -13.96
C PRO A 83 8.45 -8.16 -13.64
N CYS A 84 8.83 -7.45 -12.59
CA CYS A 84 10.23 -7.31 -12.17
C CYS A 84 10.34 -7.31 -10.64
N SER A 85 11.55 -7.45 -10.12
CA SER A 85 11.81 -7.35 -8.68
C SER A 85 11.65 -5.91 -8.20
N ALA A 86 11.23 -5.74 -6.94
CA ALA A 86 11.25 -4.44 -6.29
C ALA A 86 12.70 -3.94 -6.11
N PRO A 87 12.95 -2.62 -6.11
CA PRO A 87 14.28 -2.08 -5.85
C PRO A 87 14.81 -2.43 -4.45
N ASP A 88 16.12 -2.70 -4.33
CA ASP A 88 16.75 -3.12 -3.07
C ASP A 88 16.56 -2.13 -1.92
N PHE A 89 16.59 -0.82 -2.21
CA PHE A 89 16.39 0.20 -1.17
C PHE A 89 14.97 0.15 -0.58
N LEU A 90 13.97 -0.18 -1.41
CA LEU A 90 12.59 -0.33 -0.95
C LEU A 90 12.47 -1.58 -0.07
N MET A 91 13.11 -2.68 -0.47
CA MET A 91 13.15 -3.91 0.32
C MET A 91 13.77 -3.67 1.71
N LYS A 92 14.94 -3.03 1.76
CA LYS A 92 15.63 -2.68 3.01
C LYS A 92 14.79 -1.77 3.93
N ALA A 93 14.11 -0.79 3.36
CA ALA A 93 13.24 0.11 4.11
C ALA A 93 12.02 -0.64 4.70
N ILE A 94 11.42 -1.55 3.93
CA ILE A 94 10.31 -2.39 4.40
C ILE A 94 10.77 -3.35 5.51
N GLU A 95 11.95 -3.96 5.38
CA GLU A 95 12.52 -4.85 6.41
C GLU A 95 12.77 -4.11 7.72
N SER A 96 13.42 -2.93 7.65
CA SER A 96 13.68 -2.09 8.81
C SER A 96 12.39 -1.69 9.53
N TYR A 97 11.34 -1.34 8.76
CA TYR A 97 10.03 -1.01 9.31
C TYR A 97 9.35 -2.20 10.00
N LYS A 98 9.47 -3.43 9.46
CA LYS A 98 8.92 -4.63 10.10
C LYS A 98 9.58 -4.93 11.45
N THR A 99 10.90 -4.76 11.54
CA THR A 99 11.65 -4.97 12.80
C THR A 99 11.17 -4.01 13.89
N SER A 100 10.92 -2.74 13.55
CA SER A 100 10.44 -1.70 14.49
C SER A 100 9.00 -1.86 15.00
N GLN A 101 8.20 -2.78 14.42
CA GLN A 101 6.81 -3.06 14.83
C GLN A 101 6.68 -4.33 15.68
N THR A 102 7.81 -5.03 15.94
CA THR A 102 7.85 -6.28 16.71
C THR A 102 8.45 -6.08 18.11
N GLU A 103 8.84 -4.83 18.45
CA GLU A 103 9.26 -4.39 19.79
C GLU A 103 8.15 -3.60 20.49
#